data_AF-A0A8J7YMW2-F1
#
_entry.id   AF-A0A8J7YMW2-F1
#
_cell.length_a   1.000
_cell.length_b   1.000
_cell.length_c   1.000
_cell.angle_alpha   90.00
_cell.angle_beta   90.00
_cell.angle_gamma   90.00
#
_symmetry.space_group_name_H-M   'P 1'
#
loop_
_entity.id
_entity.type
_entity.pdbx_description
1 polymer ?
#
loop_
_entity_poly.entity_id
_entity_poly.type
_entity_poly.pdbx_seq_one_letter_code
_entity_poly.pdbx_strand_id
1 'polypeptide(L)' 'MATKTITVTEEAYERLREMKREDESFTDVLLRVTGGEQDVMKGFGSWADSGLRGEVETAREERDEDFEGRQDELLGH' A
#
# COMPACT_ATOMS: atom_id res chain seq x y z
N MET A 1 -3.60 -17.95 -27.83
CA MET A 1 -2.94 -17.25 -26.71
C MET A 1 -2.16 -18.30 -25.92
N ALA A 2 -0.92 -18.03 -25.54
CA ALA A 2 -0.15 -18.94 -24.71
C ALA A 2 -0.63 -18.83 -23.25
N THR A 3 -1.11 -19.91 -22.67
CA THR A 3 -1.48 -19.97 -21.25
C THR A 3 -0.32 -20.55 -20.44
N LYS A 4 -0.03 -19.94 -19.29
CA LYS A 4 0.93 -20.48 -18.32
C LYS A 4 0.19 -20.81 -17.04
N THR A 5 0.48 -21.96 -16.46
CA THR A 5 -0.04 -22.37 -15.16
C THR A 5 0.93 -21.88 -14.08
N ILE A 6 0.40 -21.19 -13.07
CA ILE A 6 1.14 -20.78 -11.88
C ILE A 6 0.51 -21.44 -10.65
N THR A 7 1.33 -21.82 -9.69
CA THR A 7 0.86 -22.27 -8.38
C THR A 7 0.74 -21.05 -7.48
N VAL A 8 -0.40 -20.90 -6.81
CA VAL A 8 -0.66 -19.82 -5.86
C VAL A 8 -0.98 -20.42 -4.49
N THR A 9 -0.81 -19.65 -3.43
CA THR A 9 -1.29 -20.06 -2.11
C THR A 9 -2.81 -20.14 -2.10
N GLU A 10 -3.37 -20.98 -1.23
CA GLU A 10 -4.83 -21.10 -1.08
C GLU A 10 -5.47 -19.75 -0.75
N GLU A 11 -4.85 -18.97 0.13
CA GLU A 11 -5.27 -17.61 0.49
C GLU A 11 -5.32 -16.67 -0.73
N ALA A 12 -4.35 -16.76 -1.65
CA ALA A 12 -4.36 -15.98 -2.87
C ALA A 12 -5.47 -16.41 -3.83
N TYR A 13 -5.75 -17.72 -3.90
CA TYR A 13 -6.87 -18.25 -4.69
C TYR A 13 -8.23 -17.78 -4.15
N GLU A 14 -8.42 -17.81 -2.83
CA GLU A 14 -9.66 -17.36 -2.19
C GLU A 14 -9.91 -15.87 -2.45
N ARG A 15 -8.89 -15.03 -2.28
CA ARG A 15 -8.98 -13.60 -2.62
C ARG A 15 -9.36 -13.36 -4.08
N LEU A 16 -8.74 -14.10 -5.00
CA LEU A 16 -9.08 -14.03 -6.43
C LEU A 16 -10.53 -14.43 -6.69
N ARG A 17 -11.04 -15.43 -5.97
CA ARG A 17 -12.41 -15.90 -6.07
C ARG A 17 -13.41 -14.88 -5.53
N GLU A 18 -13.13 -14.24 -4.40
CA GLU A 18 -13.98 -13.19 -3.84
C GLU A 18 -14.05 -11.95 -4.74
N MET A 19 -12.93 -11.61 -5.40
CA MET A 19 -12.86 -10.50 -6.34
C MET A 19 -13.52 -10.78 -7.70
N LYS A 20 -13.88 -12.04 -7.99
CA LYS A 20 -14.42 -12.47 -9.28
C LYS A 20 -15.89 -12.07 -9.41
N ARG A 21 -16.23 -11.38 -10.50
CA ARG A 21 -17.62 -11.08 -10.89
C ARG A 21 -18.23 -12.26 -11.66
N GLU A 22 -19.56 -12.37 -11.70
CA GLU A 22 -20.27 -13.53 -12.28
C GLU A 22 -19.87 -13.84 -13.73
N ASP A 23 -19.54 -12.81 -14.53
CA ASP A 23 -19.16 -12.95 -15.94
C ASP A 23 -17.64 -12.82 -16.23
N GLU A 24 -16.77 -12.73 -15.20
CA GLU A 24 -15.31 -12.59 -15.39
C GLU A 24 -14.57 -13.93 -15.30
N SER A 25 -13.51 -14.14 -16.09
CA SER A 25 -12.55 -15.23 -15.86
C SER A 25 -11.47 -14.82 -14.85
N PHE A 26 -10.76 -15.80 -14.27
CA PHE A 26 -9.61 -15.50 -13.39
C PHE A 26 -8.51 -14.71 -14.12
N THR A 27 -8.35 -14.93 -15.42
CA THR A 27 -7.44 -14.15 -16.26
C THR A 27 -7.91 -12.69 -16.32
N ASP A 28 -9.21 -12.44 -16.43
CA ASP A 28 -9.76 -11.07 -16.47
C ASP A 28 -9.61 -10.38 -15.11
N VAL A 29 -9.83 -11.10 -14.00
CA VAL A 29 -9.58 -10.58 -12.65
C VAL A 29 -8.10 -10.23 -12.48
N LEU A 30 -7.20 -11.12 -12.87
CA LEU A 30 -5.76 -10.86 -12.83
C LEU A 30 -5.42 -9.62 -13.66
N LEU A 31 -5.85 -9.57 -14.93
CA LEU A 31 -5.61 -8.44 -15.82
C LEU A 31 -6.29 -7.15 -15.36
N ARG A 32 -7.39 -7.19 -14.60
CA ARG A 32 -8.03 -6.01 -14.02
C ARG A 32 -7.25 -5.48 -12.81
N VAL A 33 -6.76 -6.38 -11.97
CA VAL A 33 -5.99 -6.04 -10.77
C VAL A 33 -4.57 -5.60 -11.15
N THR A 34 -3.92 -6.31 -12.07
CA THR A 34 -2.57 -6.01 -12.56
C THR A 34 -2.55 -5.03 -13.73
N GLY A 35 -3.62 -4.92 -14.51
CA GLY A 35 -3.76 -3.89 -15.54
C GLY A 35 -3.90 -2.46 -14.97
N GLY A 36 -4.06 -2.35 -13.65
CA GLY A 36 -3.83 -1.13 -12.89
C GLY A 36 -2.35 -0.76 -12.72
N GLU A 37 -1.40 -1.55 -13.23
CA GLU A 37 0.06 -1.29 -13.21
C GLU A 37 0.54 -0.16 -14.15
N GLN A 38 -0.34 0.75 -14.59
CA GLN A 38 0.14 2.10 -14.91
C GLN A 38 0.07 3.05 -13.71
N ASP A 39 -0.60 2.69 -12.62
CA ASP A 39 -0.96 3.68 -11.60
C ASP A 39 -0.73 3.26 -10.12
N VAL A 40 -0.38 2.01 -9.80
CA VAL A 40 0.02 1.67 -8.41
C VAL A 40 1.30 2.42 -7.98
N MET A 41 2.25 2.64 -8.91
CA MET A 41 3.43 3.46 -8.67
C MET A 41 3.19 4.97 -8.85
N LYS A 42 2.10 5.40 -9.52
CA LYS A 42 1.66 6.80 -9.46
C LYS A 42 0.96 7.09 -8.14
N GLY A 43 0.22 6.16 -7.53
CA GLY A 43 -0.35 6.35 -6.19
C GLY A 43 0.72 6.49 -5.11
N PHE A 44 1.75 5.64 -5.17
CA PHE A 44 2.85 5.61 -4.19
C PHE A 44 3.85 6.79 -4.32
N GLY A 45 3.71 7.63 -5.35
CA GLY A 45 4.57 8.79 -5.62
C GLY A 45 3.84 10.08 -6.00
N SER A 46 2.53 10.07 -6.26
CA SER A 46 1.75 11.27 -6.61
C SER A 46 1.65 12.26 -5.45
N TRP A 47 1.82 11.77 -4.23
CA TRP A 47 1.89 12.55 -2.99
C TRP A 47 3.33 13.00 -2.69
N ALA A 48 4.33 12.53 -3.45
CA ALA A 48 5.74 12.89 -3.23
C ALA A 48 6.06 14.32 -3.68
N ASP A 49 5.33 14.85 -4.67
CA ASP A 49 5.54 16.19 -5.24
C ASP A 49 4.63 17.26 -4.61
N SER A 50 3.54 16.87 -3.94
CA SER A 50 2.55 17.78 -3.34
C SER A 50 2.97 18.37 -1.99
N GLY A 51 4.26 18.42 -1.67
CA GLY A 51 4.79 19.02 -0.43
C GLY A 51 4.55 18.23 0.86
N LEU A 52 3.78 17.14 0.80
CA LEU A 52 3.45 16.28 1.94
C LEU A 52 4.66 15.62 2.59
N ARG A 53 5.76 15.44 1.84
CA ARG A 53 7.02 14.97 2.41
C ARG A 53 7.52 15.93 3.49
N GLY A 54 7.45 17.23 3.24
CA GLY A 54 7.85 18.25 4.20
C GLY A 54 6.91 18.29 5.40
N GLU A 55 5.59 18.22 5.17
CA GLU A 55 4.61 18.17 6.27
C GLU A 55 4.76 16.92 7.14
N VAL A 56 5.05 15.76 6.55
CA VAL A 56 5.31 14.51 7.28
C VAL A 56 6.64 14.57 8.03
N GLU A 57 7.65 15.28 7.51
CA GLU A 57 8.94 15.48 8.16
C GLU A 57 8.79 16.41 9.38
N THR A 58 8.11 17.55 9.22
CA THR A 58 7.77 18.44 10.33
C THR A 58 6.91 17.75 11.38
N ALA A 59 5.89 16.99 10.96
CA ALA A 59 5.05 16.24 11.90
C ALA A 59 5.81 15.12 12.62
N ARG A 60 6.90 14.60 12.04
CA ARG A 60 7.79 13.64 12.72
C ARG A 60 8.68 14.34 13.75
N GLU A 61 9.29 15.45 13.38
CA GLU A 61 10.14 16.25 14.27
C GLU A 61 9.34 16.73 15.49
N GLU A 62 8.17 17.34 15.29
CA GLU A 62 7.31 17.80 16.39
C GLU A 62 6.90 16.64 17.32
N ARG A 63 6.62 15.46 16.74
CA ARG A 63 6.21 14.31 17.52
C ARG A 63 7.38 13.73 18.31
N ASP A 64 8.57 13.66 17.71
CA ASP A 64 9.75 13.13 18.36
C ASP A 64 10.24 14.09 19.47
N GLU A 65 10.19 15.41 19.26
CA GLU A 65 10.43 16.42 20.33
C GLU A 65 9.41 16.30 21.48
N ASP A 66 8.12 16.11 21.18
CA ASP A 66 7.10 15.92 22.22
C ASP A 66 7.29 14.59 22.99
N PHE A 67 7.76 13.54 22.32
CA PHE A 67 8.12 12.28 22.97
C PHE A 67 9.37 12.43 23.86
N GLU A 68 10.39 13.15 23.40
CA GLU A 68 11.60 13.44 24.19
C GLU A 68 11.26 14.33 25.40
N GLY A 69 10.44 15.37 25.23
CA GLY A 69 9.98 16.22 26.34
C GLY A 69 9.18 15.45 27.39
N ARG A 70 8.26 14.58 26.97
CA ARG A 70 7.53 13.69 27.89
C ARG A 70 8.44 12.66 28.54
N GLN A 71 9.46 12.18 27.84
CA GLN A 71 10.44 11.25 28.41
C GLN A 71 11.34 11.93 29.45
N ASP A 72 11.75 13.16 29.21
CA ASP A 72 12.56 13.97 30.14
C ASP A 72 11.75 14.40 31.37
N GLU A 73 10.45 14.70 31.22
CA GLU A 73 9.54 14.95 32.34
C GLU A 73 9.26 13.69 33.19
N LEU A 74 9.29 12.49 32.59
CA LEU A 74 9.03 11.22 33.27
C LEU A 74 10.29 10.56 33.87
N LEU A 75 11.48 10.83 33.33
CA LEU A 75 12.75 10.18 33.71
C LEU A 75 13.82 11.17 34.22
N GLY A 76 13.60 12.47 34.08
CA GLY A 76 14.37 13.50 34.77
C GLY A 76 14.01 13.53 36.26
N HIS A 77 15.02 13.60 37.12
CA HIS A 77 14.89 13.60 38.58
C HIS A 77 13.97 14.68 39.15
#